data_AF-A0A7S9LRW4-F1
#
_entry.id   AF-A0A7S9LRW4-F1
#
_cell.length_a   1.000
_cell.length_b   1.000
_cell.length_c   1.000
_cell.angle_alpha   90.00
_cell.angle_beta   90.00
_cell.angle_gamma   90.00
#
_symmetry.space_group_name_H-M   'P 1'
#
loop_
_entity.id
_entity.type
_entity.pdbx_description
1 polymer ?
#
loop_
_entity_poly.entity_id
_entity_poly.type
_entity_poly.pdbx_seq_one_letter_code
_entity_poly.pdbx_strand_id
1 'polypeptide(L)'
;MSKKTPSPCIDVCKFKREGHCIGCSMTKDQKSMFKRLKGEKHRLAFITFLLRQQEALGRYRHWAPAYAKRCRKKGANLPQQVRDAA
;
A
#
# COMPACT_ATOMS: atom_id res chain seq x y z
N MET A 1 13.31 -10.03 14.64
CA MET A 1 13.65 -9.17 13.47
C MET A 1 12.38 -8.61 12.87
N SER A 2 12.13 -7.31 13.01
CA SER A 2 10.97 -6.65 12.39
C SER A 2 11.02 -6.87 10.88
N LYS A 3 10.02 -7.57 10.34
CA LYS A 3 9.99 -7.89 8.91
C LYS A 3 9.74 -6.60 8.13
N LYS A 4 10.53 -6.41 7.07
CA LYS A 4 10.45 -5.28 6.12
C LYS A 4 8.99 -4.95 5.79
N THR A 5 8.69 -3.66 5.63
CA THR A 5 7.36 -3.17 5.22
C THR A 5 6.82 -4.01 4.06
N PRO A 6 5.65 -4.65 4.22
CA PRO A 6 5.10 -5.54 3.20
C PRO A 6 4.49 -4.74 2.06
N SER A 7 4.30 -5.39 0.91
CA SER A 7 3.65 -4.76 -0.25
C SER A 7 2.25 -4.25 0.10
N PRO A 8 1.91 -3.00 -0.28
CA PRO A 8 0.59 -2.39 -0.05
C PRO A 8 -0.54 -2.98 -0.88
N CYS A 9 -0.25 -3.87 -1.82
CA CYS A 9 -1.28 -4.63 -2.53
C CYS A 9 -2.09 -5.48 -1.54
N ILE A 10 -3.42 -5.53 -1.67
CA ILE A 10 -4.32 -6.36 -0.84
C ILE A 10 -4.89 -7.56 -1.63
N ASP A 11 -4.18 -7.96 -2.70
CA ASP A 11 -4.46 -9.10 -3.59
C ASP A 11 -5.77 -9.06 -4.41
N VAL A 12 -6.52 -7.95 -4.39
CA VAL A 12 -7.74 -7.75 -5.19
C VAL A 12 -7.50 -7.09 -6.56
N CYS A 13 -6.30 -7.26 -7.12
CA CYS A 13 -5.82 -6.47 -8.27
C CYS A 13 -6.80 -6.46 -9.46
N LYS A 14 -7.51 -5.35 -9.63
CA LYS A 14 -8.39 -5.05 -10.78
C LYS A 14 -8.16 -3.59 -11.19
N PHE A 15 -7.52 -3.36 -12.34
CA PHE A 15 -7.09 -2.03 -12.82
C PHE A 15 -8.15 -1.41 -13.73
N LYS A 16 -9.26 -0.93 -13.15
CA LYS A 16 -10.42 -0.41 -13.90
C LYS A 16 -10.60 1.11 -13.79
N ARG A 17 -9.84 1.78 -12.92
CA ARG A 17 -9.93 3.23 -12.69
C ARG A 17 -8.78 3.94 -13.40
N GLU A 18 -8.86 4.08 -14.72
CA GLU A 18 -7.81 4.74 -15.52
C GLU A 18 -6.40 4.14 -15.28
N GLY A 19 -6.34 2.81 -15.17
CA GLY A 19 -5.10 2.08 -14.86
C GLY A 19 -4.79 1.91 -13.37
N HIS A 20 -5.56 2.52 -12.47
CA HIS A 20 -5.47 2.32 -11.01
C HIS A 20 -6.26 1.09 -10.53
N CYS A 21 -5.66 0.36 -9.60
CA CYS A 21 -6.28 -0.76 -8.92
C CYS A 21 -7.44 -0.27 -8.03
N ILE A 22 -8.60 -0.93 -8.07
CA ILE A 22 -9.75 -0.59 -7.23
C ILE A 22 -9.52 -0.83 -5.73
N GLY A 23 -8.54 -1.66 -5.37
CA GLY A 23 -8.27 -2.04 -3.98
C GLY A 23 -7.21 -1.19 -3.28
N CYS A 24 -6.13 -0.86 -3.99
CA CYS A 24 -4.99 -0.16 -3.39
C CYS A 24 -4.61 1.14 -4.10
N SER A 25 -5.33 1.54 -5.15
CA SER A 25 -5.03 2.64 -6.07
C SER A 25 -3.78 2.45 -6.92
N MET A 26 -2.92 1.46 -6.66
CA MET A 26 -1.69 1.30 -7.44
C MET A 26 -1.97 1.01 -8.92
N THR A 27 -1.14 1.56 -9.82
CA THR A 27 -1.06 1.10 -11.20
C THR A 27 -0.27 -0.21 -11.32
N LYS A 28 -0.33 -0.87 -12.48
CA LYS A 28 0.45 -2.10 -12.75
C LYS A 28 1.95 -1.83 -12.65
N ASP A 29 2.41 -0.69 -13.14
CA ASP A 29 3.82 -0.28 -13.10
C ASP A 29 4.27 0.06 -11.69
N GLN A 30 3.44 0.77 -10.92
CA GLN A 30 3.68 1.02 -9.50
C GLN A 30 3.81 -0.29 -8.71
N LYS A 31 3.00 -1.32 -9.03
CA LYS A 31 3.10 -2.66 -8.43
C LYS A 31 4.40 -3.36 -8.78
N SER A 32 4.86 -3.24 -10.02
CA SER A 32 6.16 -3.77 -10.44
C SER A 32 7.32 -3.03 -9.76
N MET A 33 7.25 -1.71 -9.72
CA MET A 33 8.24 -0.83 -9.10
C MET A 33 8.44 -1.14 -7.61
N PHE A 34 7.35 -1.36 -6.85
CA PHE A 34 7.46 -1.68 -5.42
C PHE A 34 8.33 -2.92 -5.15
N LYS A 35 8.28 -3.94 -6.02
CA LYS A 35 9.11 -5.16 -5.87
C LYS A 35 10.61 -4.86 -5.98
N ARG A 36 10.96 -3.83 -6.75
CA ARG A 36 12.35 -3.40 -7.00
C ARG A 36 12.88 -2.46 -5.91
N LEU A 37 11.99 -1.91 -5.06
CA LEU A 37 12.40 -1.01 -3.98
C LEU A 37 13.25 -1.76 -2.94
N LYS A 38 14.52 -1.34 -2.86
CA LYS A 38 15.48 -1.74 -1.82
C LYS A 38 15.41 -0.74 -0.67
N GLY A 39 15.43 -1.26 0.55
CA GLY A 39 15.42 -0.46 1.77
C GLY A 39 14.03 -0.13 2.30
N GLU A 40 13.93 -0.01 3.62
CA GLU A 40 12.69 0.30 4.32
C GLU A 40 12.23 1.73 4.08
N LYS A 41 13.16 2.70 4.07
CA LYS A 41 12.87 4.11 3.79
C LYS A 41 12.10 4.32 2.48
N HIS A 42 12.53 3.69 1.39
CA HIS A 42 11.83 3.79 0.10
C HIS A 42 10.44 3.14 0.12
N ARG A 43 10.28 2.03 0.87
CA ARG A 43 8.97 1.38 1.01
C ARG A 43 8.01 2.27 1.79
N LEU A 44 8.46 2.87 2.89
CA LEU A 44 7.66 3.82 3.69
C LEU A 44 7.31 5.07 2.89
N ALA A 45 8.25 5.62 2.13
CA ALA A 45 7.99 6.72 1.20
C ALA A 45 6.94 6.34 0.16
N PHE A 46 7.01 5.12 -0.38
CA PHE A 46 6.00 4.61 -1.32
C PHE A 46 4.62 4.47 -0.67
N ILE A 47 4.53 4.00 0.59
CA ILE A 47 3.25 3.96 1.32
C ILE A 47 2.67 5.37 1.47
N THR A 48 3.51 6.34 1.82
CA THR A 48 3.10 7.75 1.96
C THR A 48 2.57 8.31 0.63
N PHE A 49 3.29 8.07 -0.46
CA PHE A 49 2.83 8.43 -1.81
C PHE A 49 1.48 7.78 -2.14
N LEU A 50 1.32 6.49 -1.81
CA LEU A 50 0.08 5.77 -2.08
C LEU A 50 -1.12 6.34 -1.31
N LEU A 51 -0.92 6.72 -0.06
CA LEU A 51 -1.97 7.35 0.76
C LEU A 51 -2.44 8.67 0.13
N ARG A 52 -1.52 9.51 -0.35
CA ARG A 52 -1.87 10.75 -1.07
C ARG A 52 -2.61 10.46 -2.38
N GLN A 53 -2.20 9.45 -3.12
CA GLN A 53 -2.91 9.02 -4.33
C GLN A 53 -4.33 8.52 -4.01
N GLN A 54 -4.50 7.79 -2.91
CA GLN A 54 -5.81 7.32 -2.44
C GLN A 54 -6.73 8.46 -1.98
N GLU A 55 -6.16 9.48 -1.33
CA GLU A 55 -6.86 10.70 -0.92
C GLU A 55 -7.40 11.45 -2.14
N ALA A 56 -6.56 11.66 -3.16
CA ALA A 56 -6.95 12.35 -4.39
C ALA A 56 -8.00 11.58 -5.22
N LEU A 57 -7.88 10.25 -5.33
CA LEU A 57 -8.82 9.42 -6.12
C LEU A 57 -10.10 9.04 -5.37
N GLY A 58 -10.08 9.13 -4.04
CA GLY A 58 -11.17 8.72 -3.15
C GLY A 58 -11.57 7.24 -3.24
N ARG A 59 -12.52 6.83 -2.38
CA ARG A 59 -13.11 5.47 -2.32
C ARG A 59 -12.13 4.33 -1.95
N TYR A 60 -11.03 4.63 -1.27
CA TYR A 60 -10.04 3.63 -0.81
C TYR A 60 -10.04 3.34 0.70
N ARG A 61 -11.06 3.78 1.46
CA ARG A 61 -11.14 3.59 2.92
C ARG A 61 -11.01 2.12 3.38
N HIS A 62 -11.42 1.18 2.54
CA HIS A 62 -11.29 -0.26 2.81
C HIS A 62 -9.82 -0.77 2.78
N TRP A 63 -8.91 0.01 2.21
CA TRP A 63 -7.51 -0.40 2.06
C TRP A 63 -6.76 -0.47 3.40
N ALA A 64 -6.91 0.53 4.27
CA ALA A 64 -6.21 0.61 5.55
C ALA A 64 -6.43 -0.61 6.46
N PRO A 65 -7.69 -1.04 6.76
CA PRO A 65 -7.91 -2.24 7.59
C PRO A 65 -7.40 -3.52 6.92
N ALA A 66 -7.52 -3.63 5.59
CA ALA A 66 -6.99 -4.77 4.83
C ALA A 66 -5.45 -4.83 4.88
N TYR A 67 -4.78 -3.68 4.75
CA TYR A 67 -3.32 -3.58 4.84
C TYR A 67 -2.82 -3.86 6.26
N ALA A 68 -3.54 -3.40 7.29
CA ALA A 68 -3.25 -3.72 8.68
C ALA A 68 -3.32 -5.22 8.96
N LYS A 69 -4.36 -5.91 8.48
CA LYS A 69 -4.48 -7.38 8.55
C LYS A 69 -3.30 -8.06 7.86
N ARG A 70 -2.87 -7.55 6.70
CA ARG A 70 -1.69 -8.06 5.99
C ARG A 70 -0.38 -7.85 6.77
N CYS A 71 -0.16 -6.68 7.36
CA CYS A 71 1.02 -6.41 8.17
C CYS A 71 1.10 -7.40 9.34
N ARG A 72 -0.02 -7.60 10.05
CA ARG A 72 -0.14 -8.60 11.12
C ARG A 72 0.17 -10.02 10.63
N LYS A 73 -0.44 -10.47 9.52
CA LYS A 73 -0.19 -11.81 8.94
C LYS A 73 1.28 -12.01 8.57
N LYS A 74 1.96 -10.94 8.15
CA LYS A 74 3.39 -11.01 7.79
C LYS A 74 4.33 -10.76 8.97
N GLY A 75 3.83 -10.46 10.17
CA GLY A 75 4.67 -10.12 11.33
C GLY A 75 5.48 -8.84 11.13
N ALA A 76 4.95 -7.90 10.35
CA ALA A 76 5.52 -6.58 10.13
C ALA A 76 4.72 -5.53 10.90
N ASN A 77 5.39 -4.49 11.38
CA ASN A 77 4.72 -3.36 12.03
C ASN A 77 3.88 -2.60 11.00
N LEU A 78 2.68 -2.19 11.40
CA LEU A 78 1.86 -1.27 10.62
C LEU A 78 2.60 0.09 10.55
N PRO A 79 2.94 0.59 9.35
CA PRO A 79 3.60 1.88 9.19
C PRO A 79 2.80 3.01 9.85
N GLN A 80 3.48 3.94 10.50
CA GLN A 80 2.85 5.04 11.23
C GLN A 80 1.95 5.87 10.32
N GLN A 81 2.38 6.11 9.09
CA GLN A 81 1.62 6.86 8.09
C GLN A 81 0.24 6.26 7.80
N VAL A 82 0.09 4.93 7.92
CA VAL A 82 -1.21 4.26 7.74
C VAL A 82 -2.07 4.36 8.99
N ARG A 83 -1.46 4.44 10.17
CA ARG A 83 -2.20 4.67 11.43
C ARG A 83 -2.79 6.07 11.46
N ASP A 84 -2.03 7.05 10.98
CA ASP A 84 -2.44 8.47 10.99
C ASP A 84 -3.52 8.77 9.92
N ALA A 85 -3.59 7.95 8.86
CA ALA A 85 -4.53 8.14 7.75
C ALA A 85 -5.81 7.29 7.85
N ALA A 86 -5.92 6.43 8.87
CA ALA A 86 -7.06 5.52 9.10
C ALA A 86 -8.08 6.13 10.05
#